data_AF-A0AAV5TGX9-F1
#
_entry.id   AF-A0AAV5TGX9-F1
#
_cell.length_a   1.000
_cell.length_b   1.000
_cell.length_c   1.000
_cell.angle_alpha   90.00
_cell.angle_beta   90.00
_cell.angle_gamma   90.00
#
_symmetry.space_group_name_H-M   'P 1'
#
loop_
_entity.id
_entity.type
_entity.pdbx_description
1 polymer ?
#
loop_
_entity_poly.entity_id
_entity_poly.type
_entity_poly.pdbx_seq_one_letter_code
_entity_poly.pdbx_strand_id
1 'polypeptide(L)'
;QVWPHADLVYAIEYLKSFDVFYRLDQQEQLVLSRWVISVCAHLTASFFSYTQKSKGTCYPDGSAFNIVCAATNILREIISFCHRDTPQKRQFHYESIERIRNLDLHQNEYVLLKAIIVCDPTIEGLTDYGRVVLDEQRTATPKHCFLT
;
A
#
# COMPACT_ATOMS: atom_id res chain seq x y z
N GLN A 1 1.01 2.77 -17.90
CA GLN A 1 -0.12 2.88 -16.95
C GLN A 1 0.24 3.95 -15.93
N VAL A 2 -0.58 4.99 -15.75
CA VAL A 2 -0.22 6.18 -14.94
C VAL A 2 -0.45 5.95 -13.45
N TRP A 3 -1.43 5.12 -13.10
CA TRP A 3 -1.92 4.96 -11.72
C TRP A 3 -0.90 4.46 -10.70
N PRO A 4 -0.09 3.42 -10.96
CA PRO A 4 0.93 3.01 -10.00
C PRO A 4 1.93 4.12 -9.67
N HIS A 5 2.27 4.97 -10.65
CA HIS A 5 3.15 6.11 -10.43
C HIS A 5 2.46 7.21 -9.62
N ALA A 6 1.18 7.47 -9.90
CA ALA A 6 0.39 8.41 -9.12
C ALA A 6 0.26 7.97 -7.65
N ASP A 7 0.04 6.68 -7.39
CA ASP A 7 -0.04 6.13 -6.03
C ASP A 7 1.27 6.32 -5.25
N LEU A 8 2.43 6.20 -5.92
CA LEU A 8 3.74 6.48 -5.31
C LEU A 8 3.88 7.97 -4.97
N VAL A 9 3.49 8.87 -5.88
CA VAL A 9 3.54 10.32 -5.63
C VAL A 9 2.62 10.71 -4.48
N TYR A 10 1.40 10.20 -4.44
CA TYR A 10 0.48 10.44 -3.32
C TYR A 10 0.98 9.86 -2.01
N ALA A 11 1.66 8.70 -2.03
CA ALA A 11 2.28 8.14 -0.85
C ALA A 11 3.46 8.99 -0.33
N ILE A 12 4.22 9.65 -1.22
CA ILE A 12 5.26 10.63 -0.83
C ILE A 12 4.62 11.82 -0.11
N GLU A 13 3.58 12.40 -0.70
CA GLU A 13 2.91 13.57 -0.10
C GLU A 13 2.20 13.20 1.22
N TYR A 14 1.66 11.98 1.31
CA TYR A 14 1.14 11.43 2.56
C TYR A 14 2.22 11.25 3.62
N LEU A 15 3.42 10.77 3.27
CA LEU A 15 4.52 10.65 4.24
C LEU A 15 4.98 12.02 4.74
N LYS A 16 5.10 13.00 3.85
CA LYS A 16 5.51 14.37 4.18
C LYS A 16 4.52 15.11 5.09
N SER A 17 3.27 14.65 5.22
CA SER A 17 2.32 15.30 6.12
C SER A 17 2.59 15.00 7.61
N PHE A 18 3.50 14.06 7.92
CA PHE A 18 3.84 13.72 9.29
C PHE A 18 5.07 14.50 9.76
N ASP A 19 4.93 15.25 10.86
CA ASP A 19 6.04 16.01 11.47
C ASP A 19 7.27 15.14 11.82
N VAL A 20 7.01 13.87 12.12
CA VAL A 20 8.05 12.86 12.40
C VAL A 20 9.07 12.76 11.27
N PHE A 21 8.64 12.92 10.01
CA PHE A 21 9.50 12.82 8.84
C PHE A 21 10.59 13.89 8.83
N TYR A 22 10.25 15.12 9.23
CA TYR A 22 11.18 16.25 9.25
C TYR A 22 12.14 16.24 10.46
N ARG A 23 11.88 15.40 11.46
CA ARG A 23 12.76 15.19 12.62
C ARG A 23 13.90 14.20 12.35
N LEU A 24 13.77 13.39 11.30
CA LEU A 24 14.75 12.38 10.90
C LEU A 24 15.86 13.00 10.04
N ASP A 25 17.05 12.37 10.06
CA ASP A 25 18.12 12.78 9.15
C ASP A 25 17.80 12.41 7.68
N GLN A 26 18.57 12.95 6.73
CA GLN A 26 18.32 12.73 5.30
C GLN A 26 18.41 11.26 4.88
N GLN A 27 19.29 10.48 5.52
CA GLN A 27 19.49 9.07 5.21
C GLN A 27 18.35 8.22 5.75
N GLU A 28 17.90 8.48 6.97
CA GLU A 28 16.72 7.89 7.60
C GLU A 28 15.44 8.25 6.84
N GLN A 29 15.29 9.50 6.41
CA GLN A 29 14.18 9.92 5.56
C GLN A 29 14.13 9.10 4.27
N LEU A 30 15.28 8.86 3.63
CA LEU A 30 15.35 8.04 2.41
C LEU A 30 14.95 6.58 2.67
N VAL A 31 15.47 6.00 3.75
CA VAL A 31 15.18 4.62 4.17
C VAL A 31 13.70 4.45 4.49
N LEU A 32 13.15 5.33 5.33
CA LEU A 32 11.74 5.36 5.69
C LEU A 32 10.86 5.52 4.44
N SER A 33 11.20 6.48 3.58
CA SER A 33 10.48 6.75 2.33
C SER A 33 10.37 5.50 1.48
N ARG A 34 11.49 4.81 1.21
CA ARG A 34 11.51 3.61 0.36
C ARG A 34 10.53 2.54 0.84
N TRP A 35 10.49 2.29 2.15
CA TRP A 35 9.61 1.28 2.72
C TRP A 35 8.15 1.75 2.74
N VAL A 36 7.89 2.90 3.36
CA VAL A 36 6.53 3.43 3.57
C VAL A 36 5.81 3.70 2.27
N ILE A 37 6.47 4.31 1.28
CA ILE A 37 5.87 4.64 -0.02
C ILE A 37 5.42 3.36 -0.73
N SER A 38 6.28 2.32 -0.73
CA SER A 38 5.98 1.05 -1.38
C SER A 38 4.75 0.38 -0.76
N VAL A 39 4.70 0.30 0.56
CA VAL A 39 3.60 -0.34 1.29
C VAL A 39 2.32 0.49 1.15
N CYS A 40 2.39 1.82 1.31
CA CYS A 40 1.23 2.71 1.21
C CYS A 40 0.64 2.73 -0.20
N ALA A 41 1.46 2.76 -1.25
CA ALA A 41 0.99 2.71 -2.63
C ALA A 41 0.26 1.38 -2.91
N HIS A 42 0.87 0.25 -2.50
CA HIS A 42 0.25 -1.07 -2.65
C HIS A 42 -1.07 -1.19 -1.87
N LEU A 43 -1.11 -0.71 -0.63
CA LEU A 43 -2.32 -0.73 0.19
C LEU A 43 -3.41 0.17 -0.40
N THR A 44 -3.04 1.31 -0.99
CA THR A 44 -3.97 2.23 -1.67
C THR A 44 -4.63 1.56 -2.88
N ALA A 45 -3.84 0.96 -3.77
CA ALA A 45 -4.38 0.21 -4.91
C ALA A 45 -5.28 -0.95 -4.46
N SER A 46 -4.88 -1.67 -3.40
CA SER A 46 -5.62 -2.81 -2.87
C SER A 46 -6.96 -2.40 -2.24
N PHE A 47 -6.95 -1.36 -1.42
CA PHE A 47 -8.14 -0.83 -0.76
C PHE A 47 -9.12 -0.24 -1.79
N PHE A 48 -8.63 0.55 -2.75
CA PHE A 48 -9.46 1.04 -3.84
C PHE A 48 -10.14 -0.11 -4.59
N SER A 49 -9.39 -1.13 -4.97
CA SER A 49 -9.94 -2.30 -5.67
C SER A 49 -11.00 -3.06 -4.85
N TYR A 50 -10.78 -3.17 -3.53
CA TYR A 50 -11.76 -3.71 -2.60
C TYR A 50 -13.05 -2.88 -2.59
N THR A 51 -12.96 -1.54 -2.49
CA THR A 51 -14.15 -0.66 -2.50
C THR A 51 -14.94 -0.75 -3.81
N GLN A 52 -14.25 -1.00 -4.93
CA GLN A 52 -14.87 -1.26 -6.23
C GLN A 52 -15.40 -2.70 -6.39
N LYS A 53 -15.35 -3.52 -5.33
CA LYS A 53 -15.74 -4.95 -5.33
C LYS A 53 -14.98 -5.80 -6.35
N SER A 54 -13.78 -5.35 -6.76
CA SER A 54 -12.94 -6.07 -7.69
C SER A 54 -12.22 -7.24 -7.00
N LYS A 55 -12.01 -8.33 -7.75
CA LYS A 55 -11.21 -9.47 -7.28
C LYS A 55 -9.70 -9.21 -7.39
N GLY A 56 -9.28 -8.37 -8.33
CA GLY A 56 -7.89 -8.00 -8.56
C GLY A 56 -7.68 -6.49 -8.63
N THR A 57 -6.43 -6.03 -8.71
CA THR A 57 -6.13 -4.60 -8.81
C THR A 57 -6.88 -3.94 -9.97
N CYS A 58 -7.64 -2.89 -9.68
CA CYS A 58 -8.27 -2.02 -10.66
C CYS A 58 -7.97 -0.56 -10.35
N TYR A 59 -8.16 0.30 -11.35
CA TYR A 59 -7.84 1.71 -11.29
C TYR A 59 -9.05 2.58 -11.65
N PRO A 60 -9.04 3.88 -11.29
CA PRO A 60 -10.19 4.77 -11.49
C PRO A 60 -10.64 4.97 -12.95
N ASP A 61 -9.75 4.76 -13.92
CA ASP A 61 -10.09 4.80 -15.36
C ASP A 61 -10.75 3.51 -15.87
N GLY A 62 -11.04 2.56 -14.98
CA GLY A 62 -11.59 1.25 -15.33
C GLY A 62 -10.54 0.26 -15.84
N SER A 63 -9.27 0.66 -15.97
CA SER A 63 -8.21 -0.29 -16.28
C SER A 63 -7.99 -1.23 -15.09
N ALA A 64 -7.75 -2.51 -15.39
CA ALA A 64 -7.49 -3.52 -14.37
C ALA A 64 -6.21 -4.28 -14.70
N PHE A 65 -5.57 -4.81 -13.66
CA PHE A 65 -4.50 -5.77 -13.85
C PHE A 65 -5.09 -7.05 -14.45
N ASN A 66 -4.84 -7.25 -15.74
CA ASN A 66 -5.36 -8.37 -16.49
C ASN A 66 -4.65 -9.68 -16.09
N ILE A 67 -5.33 -10.55 -15.35
CA ILE A 67 -5.12 -12.02 -15.43
C ILE A 67 -6.31 -12.73 -16.10
N VAL A 68 -6.99 -12.04 -17.04
CA VAL A 68 -8.02 -12.57 -17.99
C VAL A 68 -9.42 -12.74 -17.40
N CYS A 69 -10.47 -12.23 -18.10
CA CYS A 69 -11.77 -12.92 -18.31
C CYS A 69 -12.78 -12.07 -19.12
N ALA A 70 -12.73 -12.18 -20.46
CA ALA A 70 -13.92 -12.16 -21.30
C ALA A 70 -13.68 -13.06 -22.55
N ALA A 71 -14.17 -14.29 -22.45
CA ALA A 71 -14.51 -15.23 -23.52
C ALA A 71 -13.59 -15.38 -24.76
N THR A 72 -12.86 -16.50 -24.83
CA THR A 72 -12.98 -17.49 -25.92
C THR A 72 -12.13 -18.72 -25.57
N ASN A 73 -12.72 -19.91 -25.69
CA ASN A 73 -12.09 -21.19 -25.34
C ASN A 73 -10.83 -21.53 -26.17
N ILE A 74 -10.50 -20.71 -27.17
CA ILE A 74 -9.41 -20.94 -28.14
C ILE A 74 -8.05 -20.44 -27.62
N LEU A 75 -8.02 -19.49 -26.67
CA LEU A 75 -6.77 -18.87 -26.22
C LEU A 75 -6.20 -19.44 -24.91
N ARG A 76 -6.76 -20.51 -24.33
CA ARG A 76 -6.34 -21.01 -23.01
C ARG A 76 -4.86 -21.44 -22.96
N GLU A 77 -4.35 -22.06 -24.02
CA GLU A 77 -2.96 -22.55 -24.09
C GLU A 77 -1.94 -21.45 -24.43
N ILE A 78 -2.32 -20.47 -25.25
CA ILE A 78 -1.46 -19.29 -25.54
C ILE A 78 -1.39 -18.38 -24.30
N ILE A 79 -2.51 -18.23 -23.59
CA ILE A 79 -2.60 -17.45 -22.34
C ILE A 79 -1.79 -18.12 -21.23
N SER A 80 -1.75 -19.45 -21.11
CA SER A 80 -0.90 -20.12 -20.10
C SER A 80 0.59 -19.93 -20.36
N PHE A 81 0.99 -19.72 -21.61
CA PHE A 81 2.38 -19.44 -21.98
C PHE A 81 2.80 -18.00 -21.63
N CYS A 82 1.88 -17.03 -21.72
CA CYS A 82 2.10 -15.63 -21.36
C CYS A 82 1.87 -15.34 -19.85
N HIS A 83 1.03 -16.14 -19.18
CA HIS A 83 0.80 -16.13 -17.73
C HIS A 83 1.67 -17.16 -17.02
N ARG A 84 2.98 -16.86 -16.90
CA ARG A 84 3.66 -17.30 -15.68
C ARG A 84 3.05 -16.53 -14.52
N ASP A 85 2.13 -17.19 -13.84
CA ASP A 85 1.56 -16.79 -12.56
C ASP A 85 2.70 -16.88 -11.54
N THR A 86 3.51 -15.83 -11.46
CA THR A 86 4.57 -15.78 -10.47
C THR A 86 3.92 -15.52 -9.10
N PRO A 87 4.39 -16.17 -8.02
CA PRO A 87 3.85 -15.95 -6.69
C PRO A 87 3.75 -14.46 -6.33
N GLN A 88 4.71 -13.66 -6.79
CA GLN A 88 4.78 -12.22 -6.57
C GLN A 88 3.62 -11.46 -7.23
N LYS A 89 3.20 -11.85 -8.45
CA LYS A 89 2.06 -11.20 -9.14
C LYS A 89 0.76 -11.46 -8.41
N ARG A 90 0.56 -12.70 -7.93
CA ARG A 90 -0.63 -13.07 -7.16
C ARG A 90 -0.71 -12.30 -5.84
N GLN A 91 0.42 -12.22 -5.14
CA GLN A 91 0.53 -11.48 -3.88
C GLN A 91 0.19 -10.00 -4.06
N PHE A 92 0.76 -9.35 -5.09
CA PHE A 92 0.57 -7.91 -5.32
C PHE A 92 -0.82 -7.53 -5.86
N HIS A 93 -1.47 -8.41 -6.61
CA HIS A 93 -2.69 -8.04 -7.33
C HIS A 93 -3.98 -8.65 -6.78
N TYR A 94 -3.90 -9.64 -5.88
CA TYR A 94 -5.07 -10.37 -5.39
C TYR A 94 -5.07 -10.59 -3.87
N GLU A 95 -3.96 -11.08 -3.30
CA GLU A 95 -3.95 -11.53 -1.90
C GLU A 95 -4.20 -10.41 -0.89
N SER A 96 -3.65 -9.22 -1.12
CA SER A 96 -3.89 -8.05 -0.26
C SER A 96 -5.37 -7.65 -0.25
N ILE A 97 -6.02 -7.67 -1.42
CA ILE A 97 -7.44 -7.35 -1.59
C ILE A 97 -8.29 -8.39 -0.86
N GLU A 98 -7.92 -9.67 -0.97
CA GLU A 98 -8.58 -10.75 -0.25
C GLU A 98 -8.44 -10.61 1.27
N ARG A 99 -7.24 -10.26 1.77
CA ARG A 99 -7.03 -10.02 3.20
C ARG A 99 -7.86 -8.84 3.70
N ILE A 100 -7.88 -7.72 2.98
CA ILE A 100 -8.71 -6.55 3.29
C ILE A 100 -10.19 -6.96 3.39
N ARG A 101 -10.66 -7.76 2.43
CA ARG A 101 -12.04 -8.27 2.41
C ARG A 101 -12.34 -9.19 3.58
N ASN A 102 -11.44 -10.12 3.91
CA ASN A 102 -11.63 -11.07 4.99
C ASN A 102 -11.62 -10.42 6.37
N LEU A 103 -10.91 -9.30 6.51
CA LEU A 103 -10.90 -8.48 7.72
C LEU A 103 -12.06 -7.48 7.79
N ASP A 104 -12.83 -7.34 6.71
CA ASP A 104 -13.84 -6.30 6.52
C ASP A 104 -13.33 -4.88 6.85
N LEU A 105 -12.10 -4.60 6.40
CA LEU A 105 -11.39 -3.37 6.79
C LEU A 105 -12.15 -2.12 6.32
N HIS A 106 -12.58 -1.29 7.29
CA HIS A 106 -13.29 -0.06 7.01
C HIS A 106 -12.33 1.11 6.71
N GLN A 107 -12.87 2.19 6.14
CA GLN A 107 -12.07 3.35 5.74
C GLN A 107 -11.25 3.95 6.89
N ASN A 108 -11.84 4.07 8.09
CA ASN A 108 -11.15 4.62 9.27
C ASN A 108 -9.97 3.73 9.68
N GLU A 109 -10.16 2.41 9.65
CA GLU A 109 -9.12 1.43 9.97
C GLU A 109 -8.02 1.40 8.91
N TYR A 110 -8.38 1.55 7.63
CA TYR A 110 -7.42 1.71 6.53
C TYR A 110 -6.54 2.95 6.70
N VAL A 111 -7.12 4.10 7.04
CA VAL A 111 -6.35 5.33 7.27
C VAL A 111 -5.44 5.17 8.49
N LEU A 112 -5.95 4.59 9.58
CA LEU A 112 -5.15 4.31 10.77
C LEU A 112 -4.01 3.35 10.46
N LEU A 113 -4.26 2.29 9.68
CA LEU A 113 -3.25 1.33 9.26
C LEU A 113 -2.12 2.01 8.47
N LYS A 114 -2.45 2.92 7.54
CA LYS A 114 -1.45 3.71 6.82
C LYS A 114 -0.61 4.58 7.76
N ALA A 115 -1.23 5.19 8.77
CA ALA A 115 -0.51 5.98 9.77
C ALA A 115 0.41 5.10 10.65
N ILE A 116 -0.03 3.89 11.03
CA ILE A 116 0.80 2.91 11.75
C ILE A 116 2.01 2.51 10.91
N ILE A 117 1.84 2.28 9.61
CA ILE A 117 2.92 1.99 8.67
C ILE A 117 3.95 3.13 8.63
N VAL A 118 3.51 4.39 8.55
CA VAL A 118 4.44 5.54 8.58
C VAL A 118 5.27 5.57 9.87
N CYS A 119 4.68 5.16 10.99
CA CYS A 119 5.30 5.23 12.30
C CYS A 119 5.96 3.90 12.73
N ASP A 120 6.43 3.06 11.80
CA ASP A 120 7.06 1.78 12.14
C ASP A 120 8.52 1.96 12.58
N PRO A 121 8.86 1.79 13.87
CA PRO A 121 10.22 1.95 14.35
C PRO A 121 11.09 0.73 14.03
N THR A 122 10.54 -0.35 13.46
CA THR A 122 11.28 -1.58 13.20
C THR A 122 12.06 -1.56 11.88
N ILE A 123 11.85 -0.53 11.04
CA ILE A 123 12.51 -0.37 9.74
C ILE A 123 14.04 -0.40 9.90
N GLU A 124 14.69 -1.25 9.11
CA GLU A 124 16.15 -1.39 9.10
C GLU A 124 16.80 -0.12 8.57
N GLY A 125 17.92 0.29 9.17
CA GLY A 125 18.66 1.50 8.77
C GLY A 125 18.27 2.78 9.53
N LEU A 126 17.30 2.71 10.45
CA LEU A 126 17.01 3.78 11.40
C LEU A 126 17.98 3.77 12.58
N THR A 127 18.34 4.96 13.04
CA THR A 127 19.11 5.20 14.28
C THR A 127 18.24 4.97 15.51
N ASP A 128 18.85 4.82 16.69
CA ASP A 128 18.11 4.69 17.94
C ASP A 128 17.22 5.92 18.20
N TYR A 129 17.71 7.12 17.86
CA TYR A 129 16.91 8.34 17.92
C TYR A 129 15.70 8.27 16.99
N GLY A 130 15.89 7.92 15.72
CA GLY A 130 14.82 7.80 14.75
C GLY A 130 13.74 6.80 15.16
N ARG A 131 14.14 5.66 15.77
CA ARG A 131 13.21 4.67 16.32
C ARG A 131 12.39 5.23 17.48
N VAL A 132 13.01 5.95 18.41
CA VAL A 132 12.30 6.60 19.53
C VAL A 132 11.28 7.62 19.01
N VAL A 133 11.70 8.46 18.05
CA VAL A 133 10.85 9.49 17.46
C VAL A 133 9.63 8.90 16.73
N LEU A 134 9.80 7.79 16.01
CA LEU A 134 8.70 7.08 15.36
C LEU A 134 7.77 6.38 16.36
N ASP A 135 8.31 5.79 17.43
CA ASP A 135 7.51 5.13 18.46
C ASP A 135 6.66 6.13 19.27
N GLU A 136 7.24 7.28 19.62
CA GLU A 136 6.50 8.42 20.21
C GLU A 136 5.31 8.81 19.32
N GLN A 137 5.54 8.99 18.02
CA GLN A 137 4.47 9.33 17.07
C GLN A 137 3.43 8.22 17.00
N ARG A 138 3.84 6.95 16.93
CA ARG A 138 2.96 5.78 16.85
C ARG A 138 1.99 5.71 18.03
N THR A 139 2.45 6.03 19.24
CA THR A 139 1.61 6.03 20.45
C THR A 139 0.67 7.25 20.52
N ALA A 140 1.00 8.34 19.82
CA ALA A 140 0.15 9.53 19.69
C ALA A 140 -0.95 9.36 18.63
N THR A 141 -0.70 8.62 17.54
CA THR A 141 -1.62 8.43 16.40
C THR A 141 -3.03 7.96 16.80
N PRO A 142 -3.23 6.98 17.72
CA PRO A 142 -4.56 6.58 18.16
C PRO A 142 -5.34 7.76 18.74
N LYS A 143 -4.70 8.59 19.57
CA LYS A 143 -5.35 9.72 20.24
C LYS A 143 -5.81 10.78 19.24
N HIS A 144 -5.07 10.99 18.15
CA HIS A 144 -5.39 12.01 17.16
C HIS A 144 -6.41 11.54 16.12
N CYS A 145 -6.39 10.26 15.71
CA CYS A 145 -7.30 9.70 14.71
C CYS A 145 -8.69 9.33 15.25
N PHE A 146 -8.86 9.11 16.56
CA PHE A 146 -10.18 8.85 17.18
C PHE A 146 -10.92 10.13 17.63
N LEU A 147 -10.32 11.32 17.47
CA LEU A 147 -10.88 12.61 17.89
C LEU A 147 -11.34 13.52 16.72
N THR A 148 -11.28 13.03 15.48
CA THR A 148 -11.79 13.74 14.28
C THR A 148 -12.90 12.92 13.65
#